data_AF-A0AAP0K734-F1
#
_entry.id   AF-A0AAP0K734-F1
#
_cell.length_a   1.000
_cell.length_b   1.000
_cell.length_c   1.000
_cell.angle_alpha   90.00
_cell.angle_beta   90.00
_cell.angle_gamma   90.00
#
_symmetry.space_group_name_H-M   'P 1'
#
loop_
_entity.id
_entity.type
_entity.pdbx_description
1 polymer ?
#
loop_
_entity_poly.entity_id
_entity_poly.type
_entity_poly.pdbx_seq_one_letter_code
_entity_poly.pdbx_strand_id
1 'polypeptide(L)'
;MARHGAIFVTMYNFGSPRVGNKRFVEIYNKKVKDSWRIVNHRDIIPTVPRLMGYFHVAQPVYLAAGELRDALRNMELLADGYQGDVIDESTPDVLVGEFMKGERELIEKILETEINLFRSIRDGSALMQHMEDFYYITLLETVMSNYQTIGASSSSQVDV
;
A
#
# COMPACT_ATOMS: atom_id res chain seq x y z
N MET A 1 12.02 30.05 -31.35
CA MET A 1 10.69 29.49 -31.01
C MET A 1 10.84 27.98 -30.78
N ALA A 2 11.11 27.56 -29.53
CA ALA A 2 11.27 26.14 -29.23
C ALA A 2 9.90 25.45 -29.22
N ARG A 3 9.76 24.39 -30.02
CA ARG A 3 8.60 23.51 -30.00
C ARG A 3 8.55 22.87 -28.61
N HIS A 4 7.51 23.17 -27.83
CA HIS A 4 7.26 22.48 -26.58
C HIS A 4 6.82 21.06 -26.93
N GLY A 5 7.78 20.15 -27.07
CA GLY A 5 7.49 18.73 -27.21
C GLY A 5 6.74 18.27 -25.96
N ALA A 6 5.66 17.52 -26.15
CA ALA A 6 4.96 16.89 -25.03
C ALA A 6 5.95 15.97 -24.31
N ILE A 7 6.27 16.29 -23.05
CA ILE A 7 7.10 15.43 -22.20
C ILE A 7 6.18 14.36 -21.62
N PHE A 8 6.46 13.11 -21.96
CA PHE A 8 5.80 11.95 -21.36
C PHE A 8 6.66 11.48 -20.19
N VAL A 9 6.03 11.28 -19.04
CA VAL A 9 6.68 10.82 -17.81
C VAL A 9 5.93 9.59 -17.32
N THR A 10 6.68 8.51 -17.13
CA THR A 10 6.23 7.33 -16.40
C THR A 10 6.93 7.32 -15.05
N MET A 11 6.16 7.25 -13.96
CA MET A 11 6.70 7.22 -12.60
C MET A 11 6.51 5.83 -12.01
N TYR A 12 7.59 5.27 -11.47
CA TYR A 12 7.53 4.10 -10.58
C TYR A 12 8.05 4.52 -9.22
N ASN A 13 7.29 4.22 -8.18
CA ASN A 13 7.73 4.37 -6.81
C ASN A 13 7.55 3.04 -6.06
N PHE A 14 8.45 2.78 -5.12
CA PHE A 14 8.44 1.60 -4.26
C PHE A 14 8.46 2.10 -2.83
N GLY A 15 7.49 1.68 -2.02
CA GLY A 15 7.46 2.07 -0.60
C GLY A 15 7.29 3.57 -0.34
N SER A 16 6.79 4.34 -1.30
CA SER A 16 6.77 5.80 -1.14
C SER A 16 5.84 6.22 -0.01
N PRO A 17 6.26 7.11 0.91
CA PRO A 17 5.36 7.72 1.88
C PRO A 17 4.37 8.66 1.17
N ARG A 18 3.36 9.14 1.91
CA ARG A 18 2.50 10.23 1.43
C ARG A 18 3.33 11.52 1.36
N VAL A 19 3.22 12.27 0.26
CA VAL A 19 4.13 13.41 -0.02
C VAL A 19 3.44 14.77 -0.13
N GLY A 20 2.10 14.80 -0.22
CA GLY A 20 1.39 16.06 -0.35
C GLY A 20 -0.05 15.97 0.09
N ASN A 21 -0.70 17.13 0.17
CA ASN A 21 -2.11 17.21 0.51
C ASN A 21 -3.01 16.85 -0.68
N LYS A 22 -4.33 16.81 -0.44
CA LYS A 22 -5.33 16.52 -1.48
C LYS A 22 -5.16 17.35 -2.74
N ARG A 23 -4.86 18.65 -2.61
CA ARG A 23 -4.67 19.54 -3.76
C ARG A 23 -3.45 19.17 -4.59
N PHE A 24 -2.35 18.80 -3.93
CA PHE A 24 -1.16 18.32 -4.61
C PHE A 24 -1.45 17.04 -5.40
N VAL A 25 -2.12 16.07 -4.77
CA VAL A 25 -2.49 14.79 -5.39
C VAL A 25 -3.37 14.98 -6.62
N GLU A 26 -4.38 15.84 -6.54
CA GLU A 26 -5.24 16.19 -7.67
C GLU A 26 -4.46 16.73 -8.87
N ILE A 27 -3.47 17.60 -8.62
CA ILE A 27 -2.64 18.19 -9.67
C ILE A 27 -1.68 17.15 -10.24
N TYR A 28 -1.06 16.35 -9.37
CA TYR A 28 -0.11 15.31 -9.77
C TYR A 28 -0.80 14.27 -10.67
N ASN A 29 -1.92 13.68 -10.24
CA ASN A 29 -2.64 12.65 -10.99
C ASN A 29 -3.16 13.15 -12.35
N LYS A 30 -3.36 14.46 -12.52
CA LYS A 30 -3.70 15.06 -13.81
C LYS A 30 -2.50 15.20 -14.75
N LYS A 31 -1.31 15.47 -14.20
CA LYS A 31 -0.08 15.76 -14.97
C LYS A 31 0.74 14.51 -15.26
N VAL A 32 0.84 13.58 -14.32
CA VAL A 32 1.62 12.34 -14.43
C VAL A 32 0.64 11.18 -14.37
N LYS A 33 0.09 10.83 -15.54
CA LYS A 33 -0.99 9.83 -15.62
C LYS A 33 -0.46 8.40 -15.53
N ASP A 34 0.76 8.18 -15.98
CA ASP A 34 1.41 6.88 -15.98
C ASP A 34 2.27 6.75 -14.71
N SER A 35 1.60 6.58 -13.57
CA SER A 35 2.25 6.49 -12.26
C SER A 35 1.88 5.18 -11.58
N TRP A 36 2.89 4.47 -11.10
CA TRP A 36 2.79 3.17 -10.45
C TRP A 36 3.37 3.28 -9.05
N ARG A 37 2.57 2.92 -8.04
CA ARG A 37 2.99 2.87 -6.65
C ARG A 37 3.02 1.43 -6.17
N ILE A 38 4.21 0.86 -6.02
CA ILE A 38 4.40 -0.51 -5.58
C ILE A 38 4.56 -0.50 -4.07
N VAL A 39 3.75 -1.31 -3.38
CA VAL A 39 3.71 -1.37 -1.92
C VAL A 39 3.89 -2.81 -1.47
N ASN A 40 4.93 -3.07 -0.69
CA ASN A 40 5.03 -4.30 0.08
C ASN A 40 4.05 -4.21 1.26
N HIS A 41 3.23 -5.24 1.46
CA HIS A 41 2.22 -5.26 2.53
C HIS A 41 2.83 -5.05 3.92
N ARG A 42 4.07 -5.50 4.13
CA ARG A 42 4.80 -5.36 5.41
C ARG A 42 5.61 -4.07 5.53
N ASP A 43 5.62 -3.23 4.50
CA ASP A 43 6.30 -1.94 4.54
C ASP A 43 5.40 -0.90 5.22
N ILE A 44 5.90 -0.35 6.33
CA ILE A 44 5.21 0.67 7.12
C ILE A 44 5.34 2.08 6.52
N ILE A 45 6.35 2.33 5.68
CA ILE A 45 6.65 3.67 5.14
C ILE A 45 5.51 4.23 4.26
N PRO A 46 4.84 3.45 3.39
CA PRO A 46 3.66 3.89 2.67
C PRO A 46 2.52 4.37 3.56
N THR A 47 2.49 3.95 4.82
CA THR A 47 1.41 4.33 5.73
C THR A 47 1.64 5.66 6.44
N VAL A 48 2.78 6.33 6.22
CA VAL A 48 3.11 7.61 6.87
C VAL A 48 3.29 8.73 5.84
N PRO A 49 3.17 10.02 6.24
CA PRO A 49 2.62 10.54 7.50
C PRO A 49 1.09 10.39 7.59
N ARG A 50 0.60 10.02 8.78
CA ARG A 50 -0.83 9.80 9.08
C ARG A 50 -1.45 11.07 9.66
N LEU A 51 -2.74 11.29 9.44
CA LEU A 51 -3.54 12.30 10.16
C LEU A 51 -3.00 13.75 10.07
N MET A 52 -2.21 14.05 9.05
CA MET A 52 -1.66 15.39 8.82
C MET A 52 -2.19 16.00 7.51
N GLY A 53 -3.27 15.44 6.96
CA GLY A 53 -3.84 15.87 5.69
C GLY A 53 -2.99 15.51 4.47
N TYR A 54 -2.17 14.46 4.58
CA TYR A 54 -1.38 13.92 3.47
C TYR A 54 -2.13 12.80 2.76
N PHE A 55 -2.00 12.78 1.44
CA PHE A 55 -2.68 11.90 0.51
C PHE A 55 -1.65 11.25 -0.42
N HIS A 56 -1.95 10.06 -0.88
CA HIS A 56 -1.16 9.31 -1.85
C HIS A 56 -1.44 9.74 -3.28
N VAL A 57 -0.39 9.73 -4.10
CA VAL A 57 -0.50 9.86 -5.56
C VAL A 57 -0.63 8.49 -6.20
N ALA A 58 -1.36 8.39 -7.31
CA ALA A 58 -1.66 7.15 -8.02
C ALA A 58 -2.41 6.09 -7.17
N GLN A 59 -2.77 4.95 -7.78
CA GLN A 59 -3.32 3.79 -7.07
C GLN A 59 -2.19 2.83 -6.67
N PRO A 60 -2.26 2.19 -5.48
CA PRO A 60 -1.24 1.25 -5.05
C PRO A 60 -1.38 -0.10 -5.77
N VAL A 61 -0.24 -0.72 -6.04
CA VAL A 61 -0.09 -2.12 -6.46
C VAL A 61 0.56 -2.85 -5.29
N TYR A 62 -0.24 -3.65 -4.58
CA TYR A 62 0.25 -4.40 -3.44
C TYR A 62 0.95 -5.69 -3.87
N LEU A 63 2.16 -5.91 -3.37
CA LEU A 63 2.86 -7.17 -3.48
C LEU A 63 2.46 -8.04 -2.29
N ALA A 64 1.83 -9.18 -2.56
CA ALA A 64 1.47 -10.19 -1.57
C ALA A 64 2.00 -11.54 -2.05
N ALA A 65 3.06 -12.01 -1.42
CA ALA A 65 3.59 -13.34 -1.66
C ALA A 65 2.66 -14.40 -1.03
N GLY A 66 2.09 -15.28 -1.85
CA GLY A 66 1.50 -16.55 -1.38
C GLY A 66 0.00 -16.62 -1.13
N GLU A 67 -0.76 -15.51 -1.15
CA GLU A 67 -2.21 -15.54 -0.81
C GLU A 67 -3.09 -14.80 -1.84
N LEU A 68 -2.92 -15.16 -3.12
CA LEU A 68 -3.74 -14.61 -4.22
C LEU A 68 -5.25 -14.93 -4.09
N ARG A 69 -5.63 -15.86 -3.21
CA ARG A 69 -7.05 -16.16 -2.91
C ARG A 69 -7.67 -15.20 -1.89
N ASP A 70 -6.86 -14.54 -1.06
CA ASP A 70 -7.36 -13.66 0.00
C ASP A 70 -7.25 -12.17 -0.37
N ALA A 71 -6.29 -11.78 -1.22
CA ALA A 71 -6.14 -10.37 -1.63
C ALA A 71 -7.35 -9.78 -2.39
N LEU A 72 -8.16 -10.62 -3.07
CA LEU A 72 -9.38 -10.18 -3.75
C LEU A 72 -10.65 -10.35 -2.89
N ARG A 73 -10.57 -11.09 -1.79
CA ARG A 73 -11.73 -11.48 -0.97
C ARG A 73 -11.74 -10.84 0.42
N ASN A 74 -10.59 -10.40 0.91
CA ASN A 74 -10.41 -10.05 2.30
C ASN A 74 -9.85 -8.63 2.44
N MET A 75 -10.77 -7.70 2.69
CA MET A 75 -10.50 -6.47 3.46
C MET A 75 -10.33 -6.80 4.96
N GLU A 76 -10.03 -8.06 5.30
CA GLU A 76 -10.04 -8.62 6.65
C GLU A 76 -9.21 -9.92 6.71
N LEU A 77 -8.09 -9.89 7.46
CA LEU A 77 -7.30 -11.04 7.92
C LEU A 77 -6.28 -11.64 6.92
N LEU A 78 -5.03 -11.18 7.03
CA LEU A 78 -3.84 -12.00 6.81
C LEU A 78 -3.29 -12.40 8.19
N ALA A 79 -2.84 -13.65 8.31
CA ALA A 79 -2.51 -14.35 9.55
C ALA A 79 -1.31 -13.80 10.35
N ASP A 80 -0.68 -12.72 9.88
CA ASP A 80 0.44 -12.01 10.51
C ASP A 80 0.02 -10.78 11.33
N GLY A 81 -1.28 -10.56 11.55
CA GLY A 81 -1.79 -9.58 12.51
C GLY A 81 -1.56 -8.12 12.11
N TYR A 82 -1.12 -7.88 10.88
CA TYR A 82 -0.99 -6.55 10.30
C TYR A 82 -2.26 -6.21 9.53
N GLN A 83 -3.22 -5.59 10.21
CA GLN A 83 -4.30 -4.89 9.52
C GLN A 83 -3.64 -3.76 8.72
N GLY A 84 -3.80 -3.79 7.39
CA GLY A 84 -3.32 -2.73 6.49
C GLY A 84 -3.79 -1.35 6.94
N ASP A 85 -3.25 -0.28 6.35
CA ASP A 85 -3.47 1.13 6.70
C ASP A 85 -4.94 1.48 7.07
N VAL A 86 -5.29 1.26 8.34
CA VAL A 86 -6.67 1.41 8.86
C VAL A 86 -7.09 2.88 8.84
N ILE A 87 -6.09 3.74 9.01
CA ILE A 87 -6.20 5.17 8.86
C ILE A 87 -5.89 5.44 7.39
N ASP A 88 -6.88 5.31 6.53
CA ASP A 88 -6.81 5.84 5.17
C ASP A 88 -6.46 7.36 5.21
N GLU A 89 -6.61 8.08 4.11
CA GLU A 89 -6.44 9.54 4.00
C GLU A 89 -7.46 10.36 4.82
N SER A 90 -7.93 9.83 5.95
CA SER A 90 -8.73 10.44 6.98
C SER A 90 -8.07 11.70 7.53
N THR A 91 -8.83 12.79 7.49
CA THR A 91 -8.43 14.06 8.09
C THR A 91 -8.67 14.02 9.61
N PRO A 92 -7.90 14.82 10.39
CA PRO A 92 -8.12 14.97 11.83
C PRO A 92 -9.57 15.24 12.23
N ASP A 93 -10.31 15.99 11.42
CA ASP A 93 -11.71 16.35 11.68
C ASP A 93 -12.63 15.12 11.72
N VAL A 94 -12.38 14.12 10.87
CA VAL A 94 -13.12 12.86 10.86
C VAL A 94 -12.86 12.10 12.15
N LEU A 95 -11.60 12.00 12.57
CA LEU A 95 -11.25 11.33 13.83
C LEU A 95 -11.86 12.00 15.05
N VAL A 96 -11.85 13.33 15.12
CA VAL A 96 -12.49 14.06 16.23
C VAL A 96 -13.99 13.82 16.23
N GLY A 97 -14.61 13.75 15.05
CA GLY A 97 -16.02 13.38 14.90
C GLY A 97 -16.30 11.97 15.45
N GLU A 98 -15.54 10.97 15.03
CA GLU A 98 -15.71 9.58 15.49
C GLU A 98 -15.40 9.40 16.99
N PHE A 99 -14.39 10.11 17.49
CA PHE A 99 -14.09 10.16 18.92
C PHE A 99 -15.28 10.70 19.74
N MET A 100 -15.90 11.79 19.27
CA MET A 100 -17.05 12.40 19.96
C MET A 100 -18.32 11.55 19.86
N LYS A 101 -18.42 10.69 18.86
CA LYS A 101 -19.48 9.67 18.75
C LYS A 101 -19.22 8.43 19.61
N GLY A 102 -18.04 8.32 20.23
CA GLY A 102 -17.69 7.21 21.12
C GLY A 102 -17.19 5.97 20.39
N GLU A 103 -16.70 6.09 19.14
CA GLU A 103 -16.14 4.97 18.37
C GLU A 103 -14.79 4.51 18.95
N ARG A 104 -14.85 3.62 19.94
CA ARG A 104 -13.67 3.06 20.62
C ARG A 104 -12.81 2.17 19.71
N GLU A 105 -13.45 1.45 18.80
CA GLU A 105 -12.78 0.52 17.89
C GLU A 105 -11.76 1.24 16.98
N LEU A 106 -12.11 2.42 16.47
CA LEU A 106 -11.21 3.23 15.64
C LEU A 106 -9.99 3.69 16.44
N ILE A 107 -10.20 4.13 17.69
CA ILE A 107 -9.12 4.58 18.58
C ILE A 107 -8.17 3.42 18.90
N GLU A 108 -8.71 2.24 19.21
CA GLU A 108 -7.92 1.04 19.47
C GLU A 108 -7.06 0.67 18.27
N LYS A 109 -7.63 0.67 17.05
CA LYS A 109 -6.86 0.40 15.82
C LYS A 109 -5.76 1.44 15.56
N ILE A 110 -6.02 2.72 15.84
CA ILE A 110 -4.99 3.77 15.73
C ILE A 110 -3.84 3.47 16.70
N LEU A 111 -4.16 3.20 17.97
CA LEU A 111 -3.17 2.91 19.01
C LEU A 111 -2.34 1.67 18.68
N GLU A 112 -2.99 0.59 18.25
CA GLU A 112 -2.30 -0.63 17.82
C GLU A 112 -1.36 -0.35 16.66
N THR A 113 -1.79 0.45 15.70
CA THR A 113 -0.95 0.75 14.54
C THR A 113 0.26 1.60 14.91
N GLU A 114 0.11 2.61 15.77
CA GLU A 114 1.23 3.42 16.26
C GLU A 114 2.21 2.57 17.09
N ILE A 115 1.69 1.69 17.96
CA ILE A 115 2.53 0.75 18.72
C ILE A 115 3.33 -0.16 17.78
N ASN A 116 2.70 -0.67 16.71
CA ASN A 116 3.36 -1.52 15.72
C ASN A 116 4.42 -0.75 14.92
N LEU A 117 4.15 0.50 14.54
CA LEU A 117 5.15 1.39 13.94
C LEU A 117 6.38 1.53 14.85
N PHE A 118 6.18 1.89 16.12
CA PHE A 118 7.31 2.05 17.05
C PHE A 118 8.06 0.74 17.32
N ARG A 119 7.35 -0.39 17.41
CA ARG A 119 7.99 -1.72 17.56
C ARG A 119 8.85 -2.06 16.35
N SER A 120 8.32 -1.86 15.14
CA SER A 120 9.00 -2.16 13.88
C SER A 120 10.24 -1.28 13.62
N ILE A 121 10.20 -0.02 14.07
CA ILE A 121 11.39 0.85 14.06
C ILE A 121 12.42 0.34 15.06
N ARG A 122 11.99 -0.02 16.27
CA ARG A 122 12.87 -0.48 17.35
C ARG A 122 13.58 -1.80 17.01
N ASP A 123 12.88 -2.75 16.41
CA ASP A 123 13.44 -4.05 16.03
C ASP A 123 14.13 -4.04 14.64
N GLY A 124 14.03 -2.93 13.91
CA GLY A 124 14.65 -2.74 12.60
C GLY A 124 13.86 -3.34 11.42
N SER A 125 12.76 -4.04 11.68
CA SER A 125 11.94 -4.65 10.62
C SER A 125 11.34 -3.61 9.67
N ALA A 126 10.99 -2.41 10.15
CA ALA A 126 10.50 -1.31 9.32
C ALA A 126 11.48 -0.94 8.20
N LEU A 127 12.77 -0.85 8.54
CA LEU A 127 13.82 -0.56 7.58
C LEU A 127 13.99 -1.73 6.60
N MET A 128 14.05 -2.95 7.12
CA MET A 128 14.24 -4.14 6.29
C MET A 128 13.12 -4.30 5.25
N GLN A 129 11.85 -4.20 5.66
CA GLN A 129 10.71 -4.34 4.75
C GLN A 129 10.62 -3.23 3.69
N HIS A 130 11.21 -2.07 3.98
CA HIS A 130 11.31 -0.95 3.05
C HIS A 130 12.48 -1.07 2.06
N MET A 131 13.50 -1.88 2.38
CA MET A 131 14.68 -2.03 1.53
C MET A 131 14.40 -2.84 0.26
N GLU A 132 15.22 -2.56 -0.77
CA GLU A 132 15.11 -3.15 -2.10
C GLU A 132 15.08 -4.69 -2.06
N ASP A 133 15.91 -5.32 -1.21
CA ASP A 133 15.99 -6.77 -1.10
C ASP A 133 14.64 -7.41 -0.80
N PHE A 134 13.87 -6.83 0.12
CA PHE A 134 12.55 -7.35 0.49
C PHE A 134 11.52 -7.08 -0.61
N TYR A 135 11.56 -5.91 -1.26
CA TYR A 135 10.73 -5.65 -2.43
C TYR A 135 11.02 -6.63 -3.58
N TYR A 136 12.29 -6.93 -3.82
CA TYR A 136 12.73 -7.88 -4.84
C TYR A 136 12.26 -9.29 -4.51
N ILE A 137 12.47 -9.75 -3.27
CA ILE A 137 12.01 -11.07 -2.81
C ILE A 137 10.49 -11.18 -2.94
N THR A 138 9.72 -10.22 -2.42
CA THR A 138 8.25 -10.28 -2.50
C THR A 138 7.76 -10.21 -3.93
N LEU A 139 8.42 -9.44 -4.80
CA LEU A 139 8.08 -9.39 -6.23
C LEU A 139 8.37 -10.75 -6.91
N LEU A 140 9.53 -11.35 -6.66
CA LEU A 140 9.87 -12.66 -7.18
C LEU A 140 8.87 -13.72 -6.73
N GLU A 141 8.54 -13.76 -5.44
CA GLU A 141 7.56 -14.68 -4.87
C GLU A 141 6.18 -14.49 -5.52
N THR A 142 5.76 -13.24 -5.72
CA THR A 142 4.50 -12.90 -6.39
C THR A 142 4.49 -13.38 -7.85
N VAL A 143 5.57 -13.15 -8.59
CA VAL A 143 5.71 -13.59 -9.99
C VAL A 143 5.70 -15.12 -10.07
N MET A 144 6.49 -15.80 -9.24
CA MET A 144 6.55 -17.27 -9.21
C MET A 144 5.20 -17.89 -8.87
N SER A 145 4.49 -17.34 -7.89
CA SER A 145 3.14 -17.79 -7.50
C SER A 145 2.14 -17.64 -8.65
N ASN A 146 2.17 -16.50 -9.37
CA ASN A 146 1.31 -16.27 -10.53
C ASN A 146 1.61 -17.25 -11.67
N TYR A 147 2.89 -17.54 -11.95
CA TYR A 147 3.28 -18.53 -12.96
C TYR A 147 2.78 -19.95 -12.62
N GLN A 148 2.90 -20.38 -11.36
CA GLN A 148 2.43 -21.70 -10.92
C GLN A 148 0.91 -21.83 -11.01
N THR A 149 0.18 -20.77 -10.69
CA THR A 149 -1.29 -20.73 -10.76
C THR A 149 -1.79 -20.86 -12.20
N ILE A 150 -1.13 -20.22 -13.15
CA ILE A 150 -1.45 -20.32 -14.58
C ILE A 150 -1.22 -21.76 -15.08
N GLY A 151 -0.10 -22.39 -14.71
CA GLY A 151 0.21 -23.77 -15.12
C GLY A 151 -0.77 -24.82 -14.57
N ALA A 152 -1.32 -24.61 -13.37
CA ALA A 152 -2.33 -25.50 -12.78
C ALA A 152 -3.73 -25.34 -13.41
N SER A 153 -4.07 -24.15 -13.91
CA SER A 153 -5.37 -23.88 -14.56
C SER A 153 -5.49 -24.47 -15.97
N SER A 154 -4.37 -24.72 -16.65
CA SER A 154 -4.35 -25.32 -18.00
C SER A 154 -4.48 -26.84 -18.02
N SER A 155 -4.35 -27.53 -16.88
CA SER A 155 -4.42 -28.99 -16.79
C SER A 155 -5.79 -29.54 -16.40
N SER A 156 -6.81 -28.69 -16.18
CA SER A 156 -8.14 -29.11 -15.72
C SER A 156 -9.22 -29.16 -16.83
N GLN A 157 -8.85 -28.98 -18.10
CA GLN A 157 -9.81 -28.93 -19.23
C GLN A 157 -9.76 -30.11 -20.20
N VAL A 158 -9.05 -31.19 -19.85
CA VAL A 158 -9.05 -32.42 -20.65
C VAL A 158 -9.40 -33.56 -19.72
N ASP A 159 -10.70 -33.85 -19.57
CA ASP A 159 -11.26 -35.16 -19.23
C ASP A 159 -12.81 -35.07 -19.27
N VAL A 160 -13.38 -35.32 -20.46
CA VAL A 160 -14.76 -35.78 -20.69
C VAL A 160 -14.72 -36.87 -21.75
#